data_AF-A0A448Z4J9-F1
#
_entry.id   AF-A0A448Z4J9-F1
#
_cell.length_a   1.000
_cell.length_b   1.000
_cell.length_c   1.000
_cell.angle_alpha   90.00
_cell.angle_beta   90.00
_cell.angle_gamma   90.00
#
_symmetry.space_group_name_H-M   'P 1'
#
loop_
_entity.id
_entity.type
_entity.pdbx_description
1 polymer ?
#
loop_
_entity_poly.entity_id
_entity_poly.type
_entity_poly.pdbx_seq_one_letter_code
_entity_poly.pdbx_strand_id
1 'polypeptide(L)'
;MSSSGIIEVDVIIPVHNAAHTVRETVLSALNQEIPTHSSSPSQLLQEFLEKYSISITVCCYNDGSNDESLDILRQIEASRSKHAGREVTNGTIPSRLIVGSSKDEKGLGAGYARNRAIEMNNPSQRDVDNKHSDHCKKRSCQKFLCFLDSDDVMHKHRVIEQTLYMISIVDDKTRDQTILGCTFDRDPPDSTWHYCQWANNLSDERLMLERYRELTILQPTWFMPLSVWSKVGGYIEAPSLESSQTVLEVKDQVESLSSPQITCLVHPKYDTLSSLRLAEDLRFFHAHLQSGGELRLHRTALATTIDTTPYPLVTYRHAENEESQSFRTSRKLLLQLRTLAFQNGTIRGNPLWNKFVVWGCGRDGKDFFKALDRDIQERVYCFVDVDLKKLNAGYYVDTTAHRAESKEIKGKQQKKSGRKIPIVHYSFLIPDQKKRELSQSEWISTIADGDSLVIGRIDKSKSGSVSVPTKLLPAKKKHKTHSGTSSSTGLNYRGLDQTVLSHLPVVVCVAMYRTNGVLESNVAKICRTEGKNLWHFS
;
A
#
# COMPACT_ATOMS: atom_id res chain seq x y z
N MET A 1 -26.55 34.67 -14.84
CA MET A 1 -26.01 33.31 -14.98
C MET A 1 -24.95 33.13 -13.90
N SER A 2 -25.27 32.41 -12.83
CA SER A 2 -24.29 32.05 -11.79
C SER A 2 -23.10 31.38 -12.48
N SER A 3 -21.87 31.82 -12.22
CA SER A 3 -20.68 31.22 -12.83
C SER A 3 -20.52 29.81 -12.28
N SER A 4 -20.99 28.80 -13.01
CA SER A 4 -20.76 27.41 -12.63
C SER A 4 -19.27 27.14 -12.48
N GLY A 5 -18.90 26.46 -11.40
CA GLY A 5 -17.54 25.98 -11.18
C GLY A 5 -17.17 24.94 -12.23
N ILE A 6 -15.87 24.79 -12.48
CA ILE A 6 -15.37 23.82 -13.45
C ILE A 6 -14.66 22.71 -12.69
N ILE A 7 -14.99 21.46 -13.02
CA ILE A 7 -14.27 20.27 -12.59
C ILE A 7 -13.58 19.67 -13.80
N GLU A 8 -12.26 19.52 -13.71
CA GLU A 8 -11.44 18.82 -14.70
C GLU A 8 -10.89 17.54 -14.07
N VAL A 9 -11.07 16.41 -14.74
CA VAL A 9 -10.53 15.12 -14.30
C VAL A 9 -9.56 14.60 -15.36
N ASP A 10 -8.31 14.45 -14.97
CA ASP A 10 -7.28 13.84 -15.81
C ASP A 10 -7.18 12.35 -15.46
N VAL A 11 -7.58 11.47 -16.38
CA VAL A 11 -7.42 10.02 -16.22
C VAL A 11 -6.02 9.62 -16.68
N ILE A 12 -5.18 9.18 -15.76
CA ILE A 12 -3.75 8.93 -15.96
C ILE A 12 -3.51 7.46 -16.26
N ILE A 13 -3.07 7.15 -17.48
CA ILE A 13 -2.84 5.78 -17.96
C ILE A 13 -1.39 5.65 -18.46
N PRO A 14 -0.47 5.06 -17.69
CA PRO A 14 0.83 4.66 -18.21
C PRO A 14 0.67 3.40 -19.05
N VAL A 15 1.31 3.37 -20.22
CA VAL A 15 1.17 2.28 -21.18
C VAL A 15 2.54 1.69 -21.47
N HIS A 16 2.70 0.38 -21.25
CA HIS A 16 3.86 -0.39 -21.65
C HIS A 16 3.41 -1.81 -21.99
N ASN A 17 3.52 -2.22 -23.25
CA ASN A 17 3.16 -3.55 -23.76
C ASN A 17 1.76 -4.03 -23.35
N ALA A 18 0.75 -3.21 -23.63
CA ALA A 18 -0.64 -3.46 -23.26
C ALA A 18 -1.56 -3.60 -24.49
N ALA A 19 -1.07 -4.04 -25.64
CA ALA A 19 -1.84 -4.06 -26.89
C ALA A 19 -3.18 -4.81 -26.78
N HIS A 20 -3.23 -5.85 -25.95
CA HIS A 20 -4.43 -6.65 -25.75
C HIS A 20 -5.52 -5.98 -24.90
N THR A 21 -5.16 -5.02 -24.05
CA THR A 21 -6.08 -4.43 -23.05
C THR A 21 -6.29 -2.93 -23.24
N VAL A 22 -5.28 -2.21 -23.76
CA VAL A 22 -5.24 -0.74 -23.78
C VAL A 22 -6.44 -0.12 -24.50
N ARG A 23 -6.97 -0.77 -25.55
CA ARG A 23 -8.15 -0.29 -26.26
C ARG A 23 -9.36 -0.20 -25.33
N GLU A 24 -9.64 -1.28 -24.61
CA GLU A 24 -10.78 -1.33 -23.70
C GLU A 24 -10.58 -0.40 -22.51
N THR A 25 -9.38 -0.41 -21.92
CA THR A 25 -8.98 0.48 -20.83
C THR A 25 -9.25 1.95 -21.20
N VAL A 26 -8.72 2.42 -22.33
CA VAL A 26 -8.87 3.81 -22.77
C VAL A 26 -10.32 4.14 -23.12
N LEU A 27 -11.06 3.23 -23.76
CA LEU A 27 -12.47 3.45 -24.06
C LEU A 27 -13.33 3.51 -22.80
N SER A 28 -13.02 2.72 -21.77
CA SER A 28 -13.72 2.77 -20.47
C SER A 28 -13.54 4.11 -19.76
N ALA A 29 -12.35 4.72 -19.89
CA ALA A 29 -12.06 6.06 -19.37
C ALA A 29 -12.72 7.17 -20.19
N LEU A 30 -12.77 7.04 -21.52
CA LEU A 30 -13.40 8.02 -22.41
C LEU A 30 -14.92 8.03 -22.33
N ASN A 31 -15.54 6.89 -21.99
CA ASN A 31 -16.99 6.71 -22.02
C ASN A 31 -17.62 6.73 -20.63
N GLN A 32 -17.09 7.54 -19.71
CA GLN A 32 -17.69 7.73 -18.38
C GLN A 32 -19.03 8.46 -18.48
N GLU A 33 -19.99 8.05 -17.64
CA GLU A 33 -21.39 8.46 -17.67
C GLU A 33 -21.80 9.17 -16.37
N ILE A 34 -22.74 10.09 -16.52
CA ILE A 34 -23.59 10.65 -15.47
C ILE A 34 -24.90 9.85 -15.51
N PRO A 35 -25.38 9.31 -14.39
CA PRO A 35 -26.61 8.51 -14.36
C PRO A 35 -27.87 9.38 -14.45
N THR A 36 -28.06 10.09 -15.57
CA THR A 36 -29.21 10.98 -15.80
C THR A 36 -30.50 10.24 -16.17
N HIS A 37 -30.39 8.98 -16.63
CA HIS A 37 -31.53 8.14 -17.00
C HIS A 37 -32.14 7.35 -15.84
N SER A 38 -31.58 7.46 -14.63
CA SER A 38 -32.23 6.90 -13.45
C SER A 38 -33.53 7.66 -13.16
N SER A 39 -34.61 6.95 -12.84
CA SER A 39 -35.96 7.50 -12.61
C SER A 39 -35.99 8.63 -11.57
N SER A 40 -34.97 8.73 -10.71
CA SER A 40 -34.74 9.84 -9.79
C SER A 40 -33.24 9.88 -9.43
N PRO A 41 -32.41 10.74 -10.07
CA PRO A 41 -31.01 10.92 -9.68
C PRO A 41 -30.92 11.48 -8.26
N SER A 42 -29.80 11.26 -7.57
CA SER A 42 -29.68 11.70 -6.18
C SER A 42 -29.77 13.21 -6.07
N GLN A 43 -30.37 13.71 -4.98
CA GLN A 43 -30.40 15.15 -4.70
C GLN A 43 -28.99 15.74 -4.72
N LEU A 44 -28.01 15.00 -4.19
CA LEU A 44 -26.61 15.39 -4.20
C LEU A 44 -26.05 15.57 -5.62
N LEU A 45 -26.38 14.66 -6.54
CA LEU A 45 -25.98 14.76 -7.93
C LEU A 45 -26.66 15.95 -8.63
N GLN A 46 -27.94 16.17 -8.38
CA GLN A 46 -28.68 17.32 -8.95
C GLN A 46 -28.04 18.65 -8.51
N GLU A 47 -27.82 18.83 -7.20
CA GLU A 47 -27.17 20.02 -6.64
C GLU A 47 -25.74 20.21 -7.16
N PHE A 48 -25.01 19.12 -7.39
CA PHE A 48 -23.68 19.18 -7.99
C PHE A 48 -23.74 19.68 -9.44
N LEU A 49 -24.62 19.13 -10.28
CA LEU A 49 -24.74 19.48 -11.69
C LEU A 49 -25.29 20.90 -11.92
N GLU A 50 -26.06 21.44 -10.98
CA GLU A 50 -26.46 22.87 -10.99
C GLU A 50 -25.27 23.82 -10.76
N LYS A 51 -24.29 23.39 -9.97
CA LYS A 51 -23.15 24.21 -9.54
C LYS A 51 -21.92 24.03 -10.41
N TYR A 52 -21.73 22.84 -10.98
CA TYR A 52 -20.49 22.44 -11.63
C TYR A 52 -20.69 21.84 -13.02
N SER A 53 -19.82 22.22 -13.94
CA SER A 53 -19.59 21.45 -15.17
C SER A 53 -18.39 20.52 -14.97
N ILE A 54 -18.45 19.29 -15.46
CA ILE A 54 -17.37 18.31 -15.39
C ILE A 54 -16.88 17.91 -16.78
N SER A 55 -15.57 17.71 -16.93
CA SER A 55 -14.94 17.20 -18.16
C SER A 55 -13.78 16.27 -17.85
N ILE A 56 -13.44 15.40 -18.81
CA ILE A 56 -12.38 14.39 -18.69
C ILE A 56 -11.30 14.61 -19.76
N THR A 57 -10.04 14.58 -19.35
CA THR A 57 -8.92 14.36 -20.27
C THR A 57 -8.29 13.01 -19.96
N VAL A 58 -8.33 12.07 -20.90
CA VAL A 58 -7.62 10.80 -20.77
C VAL A 58 -6.18 11.02 -21.26
N CYS A 59 -5.23 10.89 -20.35
CA CYS A 59 -3.80 11.15 -20.56
C CYS A 59 -3.05 9.82 -20.63
N CYS A 60 -2.74 9.38 -21.86
CA CYS A 60 -1.99 8.15 -22.09
C CYS A 60 -0.53 8.47 -22.40
N TYR A 61 0.40 7.85 -21.66
CA TYR A 61 1.83 7.94 -22.00
C TYR A 61 2.41 6.56 -22.29
N ASN A 62 2.83 6.36 -23.54
CA ASN A 62 3.48 5.14 -24.00
C ASN A 62 4.97 5.15 -23.64
N ASP A 63 5.33 4.35 -22.64
CA ASP A 63 6.67 4.25 -22.07
C ASP A 63 7.52 3.19 -22.79
N GLY A 64 7.69 3.38 -24.10
CA GLY A 64 8.54 2.52 -24.93
C GLY A 64 7.99 1.10 -25.10
N SER A 65 6.68 0.96 -25.39
CA SER A 65 6.11 -0.34 -25.77
C SER A 65 6.76 -0.90 -27.04
N ASN A 66 6.97 -2.21 -27.07
CA ASN A 66 7.50 -2.98 -28.20
C ASN A 66 6.41 -3.76 -28.95
N ASP A 67 5.14 -3.54 -28.60
CA ASP A 67 3.96 -4.12 -29.23
C ASP A 67 3.10 -3.03 -29.91
N GLU A 68 1.90 -3.39 -30.37
CA GLU A 68 0.98 -2.48 -31.07
C GLU A 68 0.30 -1.43 -30.16
N SER A 69 0.69 -1.30 -28.88
CA SER A 69 0.04 -0.39 -27.93
C SER A 69 -0.03 1.05 -28.43
N LEU A 70 1.10 1.58 -28.94
CA LEU A 70 1.15 2.96 -29.44
C LEU A 70 0.26 3.16 -30.66
N ASP A 71 0.25 2.21 -31.59
CA ASP A 71 -0.58 2.26 -32.78
C ASP A 71 -2.06 2.25 -32.42
N ILE A 72 -2.47 1.41 -31.47
CA ILE A 72 -3.85 1.37 -30.95
C ILE A 72 -4.23 2.73 -30.35
N LEU A 73 -3.36 3.35 -29.53
CA LEU A 73 -3.61 4.67 -28.96
C LEU A 73 -3.80 5.74 -30.04
N ARG A 74 -2.93 5.75 -31.07
CA ARG A 74 -3.01 6.71 -32.19
C ARG A 74 -4.26 6.49 -33.05
N GLN A 75 -4.68 5.24 -33.24
CA GLN A 75 -5.95 4.93 -33.91
C GLN A 75 -7.16 5.48 -33.14
N ILE A 76 -7.17 5.34 -31.82
CA ILE A 76 -8.25 5.89 -30.98
C ILE A 76 -8.25 7.42 -31.04
N GLU A 77 -7.09 8.06 -30.90
CA GLU A 77 -6.91 9.51 -30.99
C GLU A 77 -7.44 10.05 -32.33
N ALA A 78 -7.00 9.47 -33.45
CA ALA A 78 -7.44 9.85 -34.79
C ALA A 78 -8.95 9.63 -34.99
N SER A 79 -9.50 8.54 -34.46
CA SER A 79 -10.95 8.27 -34.54
C SER A 79 -11.76 9.34 -33.80
N ARG A 80 -11.28 9.81 -32.64
CA ARG A 80 -11.96 10.83 -31.83
C ARG A 80 -11.87 12.21 -32.45
N SER A 81 -10.73 12.59 -33.01
CA SER A 81 -10.58 13.88 -33.73
C SER A 81 -11.55 13.97 -34.93
N LYS A 82 -11.77 12.86 -35.65
CA LYS A 82 -12.74 12.81 -36.77
C LYS A 82 -14.20 12.95 -36.33
N HIS A 83 -14.49 12.66 -35.07
CA HIS A 83 -15.83 12.74 -34.48
C HIS A 83 -16.01 13.98 -33.59
N ALA A 84 -15.02 14.88 -33.54
CA ALA A 84 -15.09 16.13 -32.79
C ALA A 84 -16.24 16.99 -33.32
N GLY A 85 -17.34 17.06 -32.57
CA GLY A 85 -18.54 17.83 -32.93
C GLY A 85 -19.81 17.01 -33.20
N ARG A 86 -19.77 15.66 -33.14
CA ARG A 86 -21.01 14.86 -33.03
C ARG A 86 -21.55 14.97 -31.59
N GLU A 87 -22.87 15.12 -31.45
CA GLU A 87 -23.55 15.24 -30.16
C GLU A 87 -23.09 14.15 -29.18
N VAL A 88 -22.65 14.59 -28.01
CA VAL A 88 -22.42 13.72 -26.85
C VAL A 88 -23.75 13.04 -26.55
N THR A 89 -23.77 11.71 -26.52
CA THR A 89 -24.95 10.95 -26.11
C THR A 89 -25.42 11.45 -24.75
N ASN A 90 -26.73 11.70 -24.60
CA ASN A 90 -27.32 12.15 -23.34
C ASN A 90 -26.82 11.28 -22.17
N GLY A 91 -26.02 11.88 -21.28
CA GLY A 91 -25.47 11.24 -20.10
C GLY A 91 -23.96 10.95 -20.12
N THR A 92 -23.24 11.07 -21.24
CA THR A 92 -21.76 10.88 -21.23
C THR A 92 -21.05 12.16 -20.80
N ILE A 93 -20.01 12.04 -19.97
CA ILE A 93 -19.17 13.17 -19.55
C ILE A 93 -18.31 13.61 -20.75
N PRO A 94 -18.26 14.92 -21.10
CA PRO A 94 -17.39 15.42 -22.17
C PRO A 94 -15.94 14.98 -21.95
N SER A 95 -15.37 14.27 -22.92
CA SER A 95 -14.04 13.68 -22.80
C SER A 95 -13.18 13.86 -24.05
N ARG A 96 -11.86 13.91 -23.86
CA ARG A 96 -10.87 13.88 -24.94
C ARG A 96 -9.69 12.98 -24.58
N LEU A 97 -8.95 12.55 -25.58
CA LEU A 97 -7.72 11.76 -25.44
C LEU A 97 -6.51 12.60 -25.81
N ILE A 98 -5.43 12.50 -25.04
CA ILE A 98 -4.09 12.96 -25.42
C ILE A 98 -3.10 11.80 -25.28
N VAL A 99 -2.24 11.63 -26.29
CA VAL A 99 -1.26 10.54 -26.33
C VAL A 99 0.16 11.08 -26.45
N GLY A 100 0.97 10.79 -25.43
CA GLY A 100 2.42 10.98 -25.41
C GLY A 100 3.17 9.66 -25.58
N SER A 101 4.45 9.75 -25.94
CA SER A 101 5.31 8.57 -26.03
C SER A 101 6.77 8.92 -25.69
N SER A 102 7.50 7.94 -25.18
CA SER A 102 8.96 8.03 -25.02
C SER A 102 9.64 8.31 -26.37
N LYS A 103 10.65 9.19 -26.38
CA LYS A 103 11.41 9.54 -27.58
C LYS A 103 12.45 8.48 -27.94
N ASP A 104 13.00 7.81 -26.93
CA ASP A 104 14.13 6.88 -27.07
C ASP A 104 13.66 5.42 -27.15
N GLU A 105 12.35 5.17 -27.19
CA GLU A 105 11.70 3.84 -27.18
C GLU A 105 12.12 2.94 -25.99
N LYS A 106 12.85 3.47 -25.01
CA LYS A 106 13.23 2.79 -23.78
C LYS A 106 12.19 3.10 -22.70
N GLY A 107 11.67 2.05 -22.08
CA GLY A 107 10.78 2.17 -20.93
C GLY A 107 11.52 2.64 -19.68
N LEU A 108 10.99 3.69 -19.05
CA LEU A 108 11.55 4.27 -17.84
C LEU A 108 10.85 3.83 -16.54
N GLY A 109 9.72 3.14 -16.66
CA GLY A 109 8.94 2.58 -15.56
C GLY A 109 7.62 3.31 -15.38
N ALA A 110 6.67 2.66 -14.72
CA ALA A 110 5.30 3.17 -14.56
C ALA A 110 5.26 4.54 -13.86
N GLY A 111 6.12 4.77 -12.86
CA GLY A 111 6.23 6.07 -12.18
C GLY A 111 6.61 7.21 -13.13
N TYR A 112 7.60 6.99 -14.00
CA TYR A 112 7.99 7.95 -15.04
C TYR A 112 6.84 8.22 -16.01
N ALA A 113 6.22 7.16 -16.52
CA ALA A 113 5.10 7.24 -17.46
C ALA A 113 3.91 8.03 -16.87
N ARG A 114 3.61 7.83 -15.58
CA ARG A 114 2.57 8.59 -14.86
C ARG A 114 2.91 10.07 -14.74
N ASN A 115 4.15 10.42 -14.36
CA ASN A 115 4.57 11.83 -14.31
C ASN A 115 4.40 12.50 -15.68
N ARG A 116 4.92 11.86 -16.74
CA ARG A 116 4.80 12.39 -18.10
C ARG A 116 3.33 12.51 -18.54
N ALA A 117 2.48 11.53 -18.25
CA ALA A 117 1.05 11.59 -18.53
C ALA A 117 0.35 12.78 -17.84
N ILE A 118 0.66 13.03 -16.57
CA ILE A 118 0.11 14.17 -15.80
C ILE A 118 0.58 15.49 -16.41
N GLU A 119 1.87 15.61 -16.71
CA GLU A 119 2.49 16.84 -17.21
C GLU A 119 1.99 17.26 -18.60
N MET A 120 1.59 16.30 -19.46
CA MET A 120 1.02 16.63 -20.79
C MET A 120 -0.18 17.57 -20.73
N ASN A 121 -0.99 17.50 -19.66
CA ASN A 121 -2.13 18.38 -19.45
C ASN A 121 -1.91 19.40 -18.32
N ASN A 122 -0.74 19.35 -17.66
CA ASN A 122 -0.38 20.16 -16.50
C ASN A 122 1.10 20.52 -16.53
N PRO A 123 1.58 21.25 -17.56
CA PRO A 123 2.99 21.60 -17.66
C PRO A 123 3.44 22.41 -16.45
N SER A 124 4.65 22.14 -15.96
CA SER A 124 5.22 22.87 -14.83
C SER A 124 5.34 24.36 -15.16
N GLN A 125 5.19 25.24 -14.17
CA GLN A 125 5.39 26.69 -14.36
C GLN A 125 6.75 27.06 -14.98
N ARG A 126 7.79 26.23 -14.81
CA ARG A 126 9.11 26.42 -15.45
C ARG A 126 9.08 26.36 -16.99
N ASP A 127 8.07 25.73 -17.59
CA ASP A 127 7.90 25.67 -19.05
C ASP A 127 7.07 26.83 -19.62
N VAL A 128 6.50 27.68 -18.74
CA VAL A 128 5.54 28.74 -19.12
C VAL A 128 6.22 30.11 -19.31
N ASP A 129 7.51 30.24 -18.98
CA ASP A 129 8.28 31.49 -19.12
C ASP A 129 8.51 31.95 -20.58
N ASN A 130 7.86 31.33 -21.56
CA ASN A 130 7.90 31.78 -22.96
C ASN A 130 6.56 32.11 -23.60
N LYS A 131 5.45 32.18 -22.86
CA LYS A 131 4.19 32.73 -23.40
C LYS A 131 3.44 33.55 -22.36
N HIS A 132 3.35 34.86 -22.64
CA HIS A 132 2.34 35.73 -22.04
C HIS A 132 0.97 35.04 -22.08
N SER A 133 0.38 34.78 -20.91
CA SER A 133 -1.07 34.61 -20.81
C SER A 133 -1.61 35.55 -19.77
N ASP A 134 -2.00 36.71 -20.30
CA ASP A 134 -2.98 37.58 -19.69
C ASP A 134 -4.36 36.88 -19.70
N HIS A 135 -5.15 37.12 -18.67
CA HIS A 135 -6.61 36.89 -18.61
C HIS A 135 -7.15 35.44 -18.46
N CYS A 136 -7.09 34.90 -17.24
CA CYS A 136 -8.20 34.08 -16.71
C CYS A 136 -8.24 34.12 -15.17
N LYS A 137 -8.73 35.24 -14.61
CA LYS A 137 -9.08 35.34 -13.19
C LYS A 137 -10.59 35.55 -13.10
N LYS A 138 -11.39 34.47 -12.99
CA LYS A 138 -12.80 34.55 -12.48
C LYS A 138 -13.59 33.25 -12.30
N ARG A 139 -13.08 32.05 -12.64
CA ARG A 139 -13.78 30.77 -12.37
C ARG A 139 -12.95 29.87 -11.47
N SER A 140 -13.55 29.31 -10.42
CA SER A 140 -12.90 28.25 -9.65
C SER A 140 -12.86 26.98 -10.50
N CYS A 141 -11.65 26.52 -10.79
CA CYS A 141 -11.41 25.26 -11.48
C CYS A 141 -10.78 24.30 -10.47
N GLN A 142 -11.47 23.20 -10.18
CA GLN A 142 -10.92 22.11 -9.38
C GLN A 142 -10.41 21.02 -10.33
N LYS A 143 -9.14 20.64 -10.16
CA LYS A 143 -8.51 19.63 -11.00
C LYS A 143 -8.18 18.37 -10.19
N PHE A 144 -8.65 17.23 -10.68
CA PHE A 144 -8.41 15.92 -10.11
C PHE A 144 -7.63 15.01 -11.05
N LEU A 145 -6.85 14.11 -10.47
CA LEU A 145 -6.19 13.00 -11.12
C LEU A 145 -6.95 11.72 -10.77
N CYS A 146 -7.27 10.92 -11.78
CA CYS A 146 -7.89 9.61 -11.65
C CYS A 146 -6.95 8.56 -12.26
N PHE A 147 -6.48 7.61 -11.47
CA PHE A 147 -5.46 6.65 -11.93
C PHE A 147 -6.10 5.38 -12.47
N LEU A 148 -5.55 4.82 -13.56
CA LEU A 148 -5.97 3.56 -14.15
C LEU A 148 -4.75 2.90 -14.81
N ASP A 149 -4.58 1.60 -14.62
CA ASP A 149 -3.49 0.85 -15.26
C ASP A 149 -3.92 0.43 -16.68
N SER A 150 -2.94 0.27 -17.59
CA SER A 150 -3.20 -0.01 -19.01
C SER A 150 -3.89 -1.35 -19.30
N ASP A 151 -4.04 -2.18 -18.28
CA ASP A 151 -4.69 -3.48 -18.27
C ASP A 151 -6.02 -3.52 -17.51
N ASP A 152 -6.43 -2.42 -16.87
CA ASP A 152 -7.66 -2.34 -16.07
C ASP A 152 -8.82 -1.67 -16.79
N VAL A 153 -10.03 -1.75 -16.23
CA VAL A 153 -11.25 -1.18 -16.80
C VAL A 153 -12.01 -0.36 -15.75
N MET A 154 -12.41 0.86 -16.10
CA MET A 154 -13.29 1.67 -15.25
C MET A 154 -14.75 1.26 -15.43
N HIS A 155 -15.49 1.11 -14.34
CA HIS A 155 -16.94 1.11 -14.45
C HIS A 155 -17.45 2.51 -14.79
N LYS A 156 -18.58 2.55 -15.50
CA LYS A 156 -19.08 3.74 -16.19
C LYS A 156 -19.33 4.98 -15.32
N HIS A 157 -19.60 4.83 -14.03
CA HIS A 157 -19.88 5.96 -13.13
C HIS A 157 -18.70 6.34 -12.21
N ARG A 158 -17.52 5.74 -12.38
CA ARG A 158 -16.39 5.96 -11.45
C ARG A 158 -16.03 7.43 -11.27
N VAL A 159 -15.89 8.17 -12.37
CA VAL A 159 -15.48 9.59 -12.32
C VAL A 159 -16.50 10.42 -11.57
N ILE A 160 -17.80 10.27 -11.87
CA ILE A 160 -18.84 11.07 -11.20
C ILE A 160 -18.95 10.70 -9.72
N GLU A 161 -18.87 9.42 -9.37
CA GLU A 161 -18.95 8.90 -8.00
C GLU A 161 -17.82 9.43 -7.10
N GLN A 162 -16.56 9.30 -7.55
CA GLN A 162 -15.41 9.79 -6.79
C GLN A 162 -15.36 11.32 -6.73
N THR A 163 -15.78 12.01 -7.80
CA THR A 163 -15.88 13.48 -7.82
C THR A 163 -16.93 13.98 -6.84
N LEU A 164 -18.13 13.40 -6.84
CA LEU A 164 -19.20 13.75 -5.90
C LEU A 164 -18.75 13.55 -4.45
N TYR A 165 -18.07 12.44 -4.16
CA TYR A 165 -17.52 12.21 -2.83
C TYR A 165 -16.55 13.33 -2.43
N MET A 166 -15.56 13.64 -3.28
CA MET A 166 -14.57 14.68 -2.97
C MET A 166 -15.19 16.07 -2.81
N ILE A 167 -16.12 16.45 -3.70
CA ILE A 167 -16.68 17.81 -3.74
C ILE A 167 -17.76 18.02 -2.68
N SER A 168 -18.61 17.01 -2.44
CA SER A 168 -19.81 17.18 -1.63
C SER A 168 -19.69 16.61 -0.21
N ILE A 169 -18.75 15.69 0.04
CA ILE A 169 -18.59 15.03 1.35
C ILE A 169 -17.31 15.47 2.07
N VAL A 170 -16.23 15.73 1.32
CA VAL A 170 -14.93 16.13 1.90
C VAL A 170 -14.80 17.65 1.88
N ASP A 171 -14.48 18.24 3.03
CA ASP A 171 -14.21 19.68 3.13
C ASP A 171 -12.96 20.09 2.33
N ASP A 172 -12.88 21.35 1.93
CA ASP A 172 -11.83 21.84 1.02
C ASP A 172 -10.41 21.58 1.54
N LYS A 173 -10.18 21.80 2.84
CA LYS A 173 -8.86 21.61 3.45
C LYS A 173 -8.44 20.14 3.43
N THR A 174 -9.37 19.25 3.80
CA THR A 174 -9.10 17.80 3.78
C THR A 174 -8.96 17.28 2.36
N ARG A 175 -9.73 17.82 1.41
CA ARG A 175 -9.71 17.41 0.00
C ARG A 175 -8.33 17.55 -0.61
N ASP A 176 -7.67 18.69 -0.39
CA ASP A 176 -6.32 19.02 -0.91
C ASP A 176 -5.18 18.13 -0.38
N GLN A 177 -5.49 17.23 0.55
CA GLN A 177 -4.56 16.26 1.12
C GLN A 177 -5.10 14.83 1.10
N THR A 178 -6.16 14.53 0.34
CA THR A 178 -6.78 13.20 0.34
C THR A 178 -6.44 12.41 -0.93
N ILE A 179 -6.00 11.16 -0.75
CA ILE A 179 -6.11 10.12 -1.78
C ILE A 179 -7.39 9.34 -1.50
N LEU A 180 -8.33 9.40 -2.43
CA LEU A 180 -9.58 8.63 -2.38
C LEU A 180 -9.43 7.37 -3.22
N GLY A 181 -9.65 6.22 -2.59
CA GLY A 181 -9.84 4.94 -3.26
C GLY A 181 -11.29 4.70 -3.63
N CYS A 182 -11.52 3.62 -4.37
CA CYS A 182 -12.85 3.04 -4.54
C CYS A 182 -12.80 1.51 -4.43
N THR A 183 -13.97 0.90 -4.28
CA THR A 183 -14.11 -0.56 -4.36
C THR A 183 -13.81 -1.06 -5.77
N PHE A 184 -13.28 -2.27 -5.87
CA PHE A 184 -12.95 -2.89 -7.15
C PHE A 184 -13.33 -4.37 -7.16
N ASP A 185 -13.57 -4.92 -8.35
CA ASP A 185 -13.67 -6.36 -8.59
C ASP A 185 -12.47 -6.88 -9.38
N ARG A 186 -12.45 -8.19 -9.61
CA ARG A 186 -11.36 -8.91 -10.27
C ARG A 186 -11.84 -9.57 -11.54
N ASP A 187 -10.93 -9.64 -12.48
CA ASP A 187 -11.05 -10.47 -13.66
C ASP A 187 -9.77 -11.34 -13.78
N PRO A 188 -9.85 -12.67 -13.59
CA PRO A 188 -11.06 -13.42 -13.24
C PRO A 188 -11.48 -13.22 -11.76
N PRO A 189 -12.79 -13.35 -11.41
CA PRO A 189 -13.33 -12.98 -10.09
C PRO A 189 -12.74 -13.71 -8.87
N ASP A 190 -12.21 -14.91 -9.05
CA ASP A 190 -11.61 -15.73 -8.00
C ASP A 190 -10.15 -15.35 -7.68
N SER A 191 -9.52 -14.54 -8.53
CA SER A 191 -8.14 -14.07 -8.35
C SER A 191 -8.00 -13.28 -7.06
N THR A 192 -7.23 -13.82 -6.10
CA THR A 192 -6.93 -13.14 -4.84
C THR A 192 -8.17 -12.64 -4.07
N TRP A 193 -9.32 -13.32 -4.18
CA TRP A 193 -10.61 -12.82 -3.67
C TRP A 193 -10.59 -12.36 -2.19
N HIS A 194 -9.85 -13.05 -1.32
CA HIS A 194 -9.68 -12.66 0.09
C HIS A 194 -9.06 -11.26 0.24
N TYR A 195 -8.10 -10.93 -0.63
CA TYR A 195 -7.44 -9.63 -0.65
C TYR A 195 -8.41 -8.53 -1.11
N CYS A 196 -9.20 -8.79 -2.15
CA CYS A 196 -10.23 -7.85 -2.61
C CYS A 196 -11.29 -7.61 -1.54
N GLN A 197 -11.72 -8.68 -0.86
CA GLN A 197 -12.66 -8.57 0.26
C GLN A 197 -12.05 -7.72 1.39
N TRP A 198 -10.79 -7.95 1.77
CA TRP A 198 -10.12 -7.13 2.78
C TRP A 198 -10.05 -5.66 2.36
N ALA A 199 -9.50 -5.37 1.17
CA ALA A 199 -9.29 -4.01 0.68
C ALA A 199 -10.60 -3.22 0.57
N ASN A 200 -11.67 -3.83 0.02
CA ASN A 200 -12.97 -3.19 -0.14
C ASN A 200 -13.68 -2.88 1.20
N ASN A 201 -13.32 -3.58 2.30
CA ASN A 201 -13.97 -3.45 3.61
C ASN A 201 -13.16 -2.62 4.64
N LEU A 202 -11.98 -2.12 4.31
CA LEU A 202 -11.15 -1.32 5.23
C LEU A 202 -11.75 0.05 5.51
N SER A 203 -12.27 0.33 6.72
CA SER A 203 -12.71 1.69 7.10
C SER A 203 -11.58 2.72 6.97
N ASP A 204 -11.92 4.02 6.86
CA ASP A 204 -10.93 5.10 6.74
C ASP A 204 -9.90 5.07 7.89
N GLU A 205 -10.33 4.73 9.10
CA GLU A 205 -9.43 4.49 10.24
C GLU A 205 -8.47 3.32 9.98
N ARG A 206 -8.98 2.17 9.50
CA ARG A 206 -8.15 1.00 9.20
C ARG A 206 -7.18 1.25 8.04
N LEU A 207 -7.53 2.08 7.06
CA LEU A 207 -6.59 2.50 6.01
C LEU A 207 -5.30 3.11 6.63
N MET A 208 -5.47 3.90 7.69
CA MET A 208 -4.37 4.57 8.39
C MET A 208 -3.68 3.66 9.41
N LEU A 209 -4.40 2.78 10.11
CA LEU A 209 -3.83 1.85 11.08
C LEU A 209 -3.04 0.72 10.41
N GLU A 210 -3.43 0.34 9.18
CA GLU A 210 -2.81 -0.75 8.42
C GLU A 210 -1.81 -0.29 7.36
N ARG A 211 -1.50 1.02 7.30
CA ARG A 211 -0.62 1.63 6.28
C ARG A 211 0.78 1.01 6.17
N TYR A 212 1.27 0.34 7.22
CA TYR A 212 2.57 -0.34 7.21
C TYR A 212 2.47 -1.84 6.97
N ARG A 213 1.27 -2.40 6.87
CA ARG A 213 1.04 -3.81 6.52
C ARG A 213 1.11 -4.02 5.02
N GLU A 214 0.46 -3.13 4.28
CA GLU A 214 0.24 -3.23 2.83
C GLU A 214 -0.20 -1.86 2.28
N LEU A 215 -0.22 -1.71 0.96
CA LEU A 215 -0.97 -0.64 0.32
C LEU A 215 -2.47 -0.77 0.61
N THR A 216 -3.00 0.10 1.45
CA THR A 216 -4.40 0.03 1.93
C THR A 216 -5.41 0.61 0.94
N ILE A 217 -4.95 1.39 -0.03
CA ILE A 217 -5.71 1.78 -1.22
C ILE A 217 -4.88 1.42 -2.44
N LEU A 218 -5.43 0.63 -3.35
CA LEU A 218 -4.75 0.20 -4.56
C LEU A 218 -4.73 1.30 -5.62
N GLN A 219 -3.59 1.50 -6.27
CA GLN A 219 -3.38 2.60 -7.22
C GLN A 219 -4.39 2.68 -8.37
N PRO A 220 -4.83 1.61 -9.05
CA PRO A 220 -5.82 1.75 -10.13
C PRO A 220 -7.17 2.30 -9.63
N THR A 221 -7.37 2.43 -8.32
CA THR A 221 -8.56 3.04 -7.70
C THR A 221 -8.36 4.50 -7.27
N TRP A 222 -7.12 5.03 -7.30
CA TRP A 222 -6.79 6.34 -6.76
C TRP A 222 -7.49 7.47 -7.52
N PHE A 223 -8.02 8.42 -6.75
CA PHE A 223 -8.57 9.68 -7.17
C PHE A 223 -8.12 10.76 -6.18
N MET A 224 -7.43 11.81 -6.65
CA MET A 224 -6.84 12.82 -5.79
C MET A 224 -6.81 14.18 -6.50
N PRO A 225 -6.83 15.33 -5.80
CA PRO A 225 -6.62 16.61 -6.47
C PRO A 225 -5.17 16.70 -6.98
N LEU A 226 -4.96 17.48 -8.05
CA LEU A 226 -3.61 17.71 -8.59
C LEU A 226 -2.64 18.25 -7.53
N SER A 227 -3.14 19.00 -6.54
CA SER A 227 -2.37 19.52 -5.41
C SER A 227 -1.67 18.43 -4.60
N VAL A 228 -2.24 17.23 -4.47
CA VAL A 228 -1.61 16.10 -3.78
C VAL A 228 -0.35 15.65 -4.54
N TRP A 229 -0.43 15.46 -5.86
CA TRP A 229 0.73 15.10 -6.67
C TRP A 229 1.81 16.18 -6.63
N SER A 230 1.43 17.45 -6.74
CA SER A 230 2.37 18.57 -6.63
C SER A 230 3.04 18.66 -5.27
N LYS A 231 2.31 18.38 -4.17
CA LYS A 231 2.84 18.38 -2.80
C LYS A 231 3.82 17.23 -2.55
N VAL A 232 3.56 16.06 -3.15
CA VAL A 232 4.44 14.89 -3.08
C VAL A 232 5.66 15.03 -4.01
N GLY A 233 5.61 15.93 -5.00
CA GLY A 233 6.69 16.11 -5.98
C GLY A 233 6.70 15.03 -7.07
N GLY A 234 5.56 14.35 -7.27
CA GLY A 234 5.40 13.28 -8.24
C GLY A 234 6.01 11.94 -7.87
N TYR A 235 6.04 11.01 -8.83
CA TYR A 235 6.66 9.70 -8.66
C TYR A 235 8.18 9.80 -8.76
N ILE A 236 8.89 8.95 -8.03
CA ILE A 236 10.35 8.87 -8.13
C ILE A 236 10.74 8.34 -9.51
N GLU A 237 11.50 9.12 -10.25
CA GLU A 237 12.03 8.74 -11.56
C GLU A 237 13.42 8.14 -11.38
N ALA A 238 13.62 6.92 -11.86
CA ALA A 238 14.95 6.34 -11.89
C ALA A 238 15.74 6.93 -13.08
N PRO A 239 17.02 7.27 -12.88
CA PRO A 239 17.90 7.62 -13.99
C PRO A 239 17.98 6.49 -15.02
N SER A 240 18.40 6.83 -16.24
CA SER A 240 18.79 5.82 -17.24
C SER A 240 19.76 4.81 -16.62
N LEU A 241 19.65 3.53 -16.97
CA LEU A 241 20.57 2.49 -16.48
C LEU A 241 22.01 2.70 -16.94
N GLU A 242 22.21 3.52 -17.98
CA GLU A 242 23.51 3.94 -18.49
C GLU A 242 24.09 5.16 -17.73
N SER A 243 23.31 5.75 -16.80
CA SER A 243 23.74 6.89 -15.98
C SER A 243 24.85 6.49 -15.01
N SER A 244 25.82 7.39 -14.81
CA SER A 244 26.85 7.28 -13.77
C SER A 244 26.35 7.66 -12.37
N GLN A 245 25.07 8.05 -12.23
CA GLN A 245 24.53 8.53 -10.96
C GLN A 245 24.44 7.44 -9.90
N THR A 246 24.64 7.84 -8.64
CA THR A 246 24.45 6.95 -7.49
C THR A 246 23.03 7.07 -6.91
N VAL A 247 22.56 6.05 -6.19
CA VAL A 247 21.27 6.10 -5.48
C VAL A 247 21.23 7.25 -4.46
N LEU A 248 22.37 7.58 -3.84
CA LEU A 248 22.48 8.71 -2.93
C LEU A 248 22.29 10.04 -3.68
N GLU A 249 22.92 10.20 -4.85
CA GLU A 249 22.71 11.39 -5.68
C GLU A 249 21.26 11.54 -6.12
N VAL A 250 20.58 10.44 -6.49
CA VAL A 250 19.14 10.49 -6.81
C VAL A 250 18.33 10.91 -5.59
N LYS A 251 18.61 10.32 -4.43
CA LYS A 251 17.94 10.70 -3.18
C LYS A 251 18.14 12.19 -2.88
N ASP A 252 19.36 12.68 -2.93
CA ASP A 252 19.70 14.07 -2.65
C ASP A 252 19.06 15.02 -3.68
N GLN A 253 18.99 14.63 -4.96
CA GLN A 253 18.28 15.38 -5.99
C GLN A 253 16.79 15.48 -5.68
N VAL A 254 16.13 14.35 -5.37
CA VAL A 254 14.71 14.38 -5.02
C VAL A 254 14.49 15.22 -3.76
N GLU A 255 15.33 15.10 -2.74
CA GLU A 255 15.24 15.90 -1.51
C GLU A 255 15.54 17.40 -1.75
N SER A 256 16.36 17.75 -2.75
CA SER A 256 16.70 19.15 -3.08
C SER A 256 15.68 19.86 -3.99
N LEU A 257 15.04 19.12 -4.90
CA LEU A 257 13.95 19.62 -5.75
C LEU A 257 12.65 19.81 -4.97
N SER A 258 12.62 19.22 -3.79
CA SER A 258 11.53 19.22 -2.87
C SER A 258 11.57 20.43 -1.94
N SER A 259 10.40 21.03 -1.67
CA SER A 259 10.26 21.87 -0.47
C SER A 259 10.70 21.06 0.76
N PRO A 260 11.17 21.67 1.87
CA PRO A 260 11.71 20.99 3.06
C PRO A 260 10.76 20.01 3.79
N GLN A 261 9.61 19.68 3.20
CA GLN A 261 8.55 18.80 3.68
C GLN A 261 8.24 17.61 2.75
N ILE A 262 8.86 17.50 1.56
CA ILE A 262 8.63 16.33 0.70
C ILE A 262 9.55 15.21 1.17
N THR A 263 8.94 14.05 1.40
CA THR A 263 9.62 12.87 1.88
C THR A 263 9.75 11.86 0.74
N CYS A 264 10.98 11.56 0.38
CA CYS A 264 11.26 10.58 -0.67
C CYS A 264 11.55 9.22 -0.04
N LEU A 265 10.77 8.20 -0.39
CA LEU A 265 11.00 6.84 0.11
C LEU A 265 12.05 6.12 -0.75
N VAL A 266 13.31 6.57 -0.68
CA VAL A 266 14.48 5.92 -1.28
C VAL A 266 15.36 5.33 -0.19
N HIS A 267 15.59 4.03 -0.24
CA HIS A 267 16.36 3.32 0.77
C HIS A 267 17.86 3.37 0.44
N PRO A 268 18.69 4.14 1.19
CA PRO A 268 20.09 4.40 0.81
C PRO A 268 20.95 3.14 0.74
N LYS A 269 20.60 2.11 1.53
CA LYS A 269 21.32 0.82 1.59
C LYS A 269 20.81 -0.26 0.63
N TYR A 270 19.53 -0.28 0.31
CA TYR A 270 18.89 -1.43 -0.36
C TYR A 270 18.37 -1.09 -1.74
N ASP A 271 18.13 0.19 -2.03
CA ASP A 271 17.82 0.59 -3.38
C ASP A 271 19.05 0.50 -4.28
N THR A 272 18.77 0.18 -5.53
CA THR A 272 19.65 0.21 -6.70
C THR A 272 18.95 1.07 -7.74
N LEU A 273 19.67 1.56 -8.76
CA LEU A 273 19.03 2.33 -9.84
C LEU A 273 17.88 1.55 -10.51
N SER A 274 18.00 0.22 -10.60
CA SER A 274 16.95 -0.64 -11.14
C SER A 274 15.73 -0.74 -10.21
N SER A 275 15.92 -0.84 -8.89
CA SER A 275 14.80 -0.96 -7.95
C SER A 275 14.04 0.34 -7.71
N LEU A 276 14.62 1.49 -8.07
CA LEU A 276 13.90 2.77 -8.07
C LEU A 276 12.72 2.80 -9.03
N ARG A 277 12.73 1.95 -10.06
CA ARG A 277 11.64 1.80 -11.05
C ARG A 277 10.48 0.93 -10.55
N LEU A 278 10.61 0.37 -9.35
CA LEU A 278 9.67 -0.58 -8.76
C LEU A 278 8.99 0.04 -7.53
N ALA A 279 7.78 -0.44 -7.24
CA ALA A 279 6.97 -0.04 -6.10
C ALA A 279 6.74 1.48 -6.05
N GLU A 280 6.55 2.11 -7.21
CA GLU A 280 6.34 3.55 -7.34
C GLU A 280 5.08 4.00 -6.59
N ASP A 281 4.06 3.15 -6.56
CA ASP A 281 2.82 3.32 -5.82
C ASP A 281 3.05 3.33 -4.31
N LEU A 282 3.78 2.35 -3.77
CA LEU A 282 4.15 2.28 -2.34
C LEU A 282 4.99 3.48 -1.92
N ARG A 283 5.93 3.90 -2.77
CA ARG A 283 6.78 5.07 -2.51
C ARG A 283 5.94 6.35 -2.46
N PHE A 284 5.08 6.56 -3.44
CA PHE A 284 4.19 7.72 -3.47
C PHE A 284 3.22 7.71 -2.29
N PHE A 285 2.62 6.56 -1.98
CA PHE A 285 1.68 6.37 -0.87
C PHE A 285 2.30 6.79 0.46
N HIS A 286 3.51 6.34 0.76
CA HIS A 286 4.16 6.71 2.02
C HIS A 286 4.69 8.15 2.02
N ALA A 287 5.16 8.66 0.88
CA ALA A 287 5.52 10.08 0.74
C ALA A 287 4.32 10.99 1.04
N HIS A 288 3.15 10.68 0.47
CA HIS A 288 1.88 11.35 0.75
C HIS A 288 1.56 11.37 2.24
N LEU A 289 1.57 10.20 2.89
CA LEU A 289 1.28 10.08 4.32
C LEU A 289 2.26 10.83 5.21
N GLN A 290 3.55 10.82 4.86
CA GLN A 290 4.59 11.53 5.59
C GLN A 290 4.48 13.05 5.41
N SER A 291 3.91 13.52 4.31
CA SER A 291 3.54 14.92 4.08
C SER A 291 2.18 15.30 4.68
N GLY A 292 1.63 14.50 5.59
CA GLY A 292 0.37 14.76 6.31
C GLY A 292 -0.88 14.44 5.48
N GLY A 293 -0.74 13.57 4.48
CA GLY A 293 -1.83 13.11 3.65
C GLY A 293 -2.84 12.22 4.38
N GLU A 294 -4.07 12.26 3.90
CA GLU A 294 -5.23 11.48 4.36
C GLU A 294 -5.61 10.42 3.32
N LEU A 295 -6.27 9.37 3.80
CA LEU A 295 -6.78 8.26 2.99
C LEU A 295 -8.28 8.10 3.22
N ARG A 296 -9.05 7.92 2.15
CA ARG A 296 -10.48 7.61 2.22
C ARG A 296 -10.86 6.53 1.22
N LEU A 297 -11.92 5.76 1.50
CA LEU A 297 -12.43 4.74 0.57
C LEU A 297 -13.90 4.98 0.22
N HIS A 298 -14.18 5.19 -1.06
CA HIS A 298 -15.54 5.27 -1.59
C HIS A 298 -16.13 3.88 -1.83
N ARG A 299 -17.38 3.63 -1.38
CA ARG A 299 -18.03 2.31 -1.46
C ARG A 299 -19.44 2.33 -2.02
N THR A 300 -20.14 3.45 -1.92
CA THR A 300 -21.58 3.50 -2.17
C THR A 300 -21.86 4.28 -3.43
N ALA A 301 -22.87 3.89 -4.18
CA ALA A 301 -23.35 4.69 -5.29
C ALA A 301 -24.06 5.96 -4.80
N LEU A 302 -23.36 7.09 -4.78
CA LEU A 302 -23.94 8.40 -4.46
C LEU A 302 -24.76 8.96 -5.62
N ALA A 303 -24.45 8.59 -6.86
CA ALA A 303 -25.04 9.19 -8.04
C ALA A 303 -26.37 8.52 -8.45
N THR A 304 -26.59 7.24 -8.14
CA THR A 304 -27.67 6.43 -8.75
C THR A 304 -28.92 6.17 -7.90
N THR A 305 -28.95 6.56 -6.62
CA THR A 305 -30.10 6.56 -5.65
C THR A 305 -31.04 5.35 -5.52
N ILE A 306 -30.96 4.31 -6.35
CA ILE A 306 -31.99 3.28 -6.43
C ILE A 306 -31.65 2.06 -5.57
N ASP A 307 -30.38 1.85 -5.24
CA ASP A 307 -29.92 0.77 -4.39
C ASP A 307 -28.64 1.20 -3.67
N THR A 308 -28.62 1.18 -2.33
CA THR A 308 -27.41 1.47 -1.54
C THR A 308 -26.38 0.33 -1.63
N THR A 309 -26.68 -0.72 -2.40
CA THR A 309 -25.77 -1.82 -2.68
C THR A 309 -24.47 -1.28 -3.28
N PRO A 310 -23.35 -1.41 -2.54
CA PRO A 310 -22.02 -1.09 -3.06
C PRO A 310 -21.76 -1.84 -4.36
N TYR A 311 -21.32 -1.14 -5.41
CA TYR A 311 -20.78 -1.76 -6.61
C TYR A 311 -19.34 -1.29 -6.84
N PRO A 312 -18.47 -2.14 -7.40
CA PRO A 312 -17.09 -1.77 -7.72
C PRO A 312 -17.07 -0.63 -8.76
N LEU A 313 -16.04 0.21 -8.71
CA LEU A 313 -15.83 1.29 -9.68
C LEU A 313 -14.67 1.01 -10.65
N VAL A 314 -13.90 -0.05 -10.40
CA VAL A 314 -12.83 -0.54 -11.26
C VAL A 314 -12.85 -2.06 -11.31
N THR A 315 -12.60 -2.63 -12.48
CA THR A 315 -12.18 -4.02 -12.63
C THR A 315 -10.67 -4.05 -12.69
N TYR A 316 -10.05 -4.59 -11.64
CA TYR A 316 -8.60 -4.75 -11.53
C TYR A 316 -8.21 -6.14 -12.06
N ARG A 317 -7.72 -6.19 -13.28
CA ARG A 317 -7.37 -7.44 -13.96
C ARG A 317 -6.17 -8.11 -13.31
N HIS A 318 -6.26 -9.42 -13.17
CA HIS A 318 -5.11 -10.22 -12.76
C HIS A 318 -4.44 -10.79 -14.01
N ALA A 319 -3.24 -10.30 -14.30
CA ALA A 319 -2.41 -10.90 -15.34
C ALA A 319 -1.62 -12.08 -14.73
N GLU A 320 -1.80 -13.28 -15.28
CA GLU A 320 -1.05 -14.49 -14.87
C GLU A 320 0.40 -14.50 -15.41
N ASN A 321 0.79 -13.50 -16.20
CA ASN A 321 2.08 -13.44 -16.88
C ASN A 321 3.21 -12.90 -15.97
N GLU A 322 4.42 -13.43 -16.17
CA GLU A 322 5.64 -13.04 -15.46
C GLU A 322 6.08 -11.59 -15.74
N GLU A 323 5.42 -10.91 -16.69
CA GLU A 323 5.71 -9.54 -17.12
C GLU A 323 5.10 -8.47 -16.18
N SER A 324 4.14 -8.85 -15.33
CA SER A 324 3.54 -7.96 -14.34
C SER A 324 4.60 -7.36 -13.40
N GLN A 325 4.49 -6.06 -13.12
CA GLN A 325 5.35 -5.37 -12.14
C GLN A 325 5.27 -6.01 -10.74
N SER A 326 4.13 -6.59 -10.39
CA SER A 326 3.92 -7.32 -9.14
C SER A 326 4.84 -8.56 -9.01
N PHE A 327 5.22 -9.17 -10.13
CA PHE A 327 6.16 -10.30 -10.16
C PHE A 327 7.61 -9.84 -10.02
N ARG A 328 7.96 -8.72 -10.69
CA ARG A 328 9.30 -8.11 -10.64
C ARG A 328 9.61 -7.46 -9.29
N THR A 329 8.60 -7.01 -8.58
CA THR A 329 8.75 -6.34 -7.29
C THR A 329 8.90 -7.35 -6.15
N SER A 330 10.13 -7.51 -5.65
CA SER A 330 10.39 -8.48 -4.58
C SER A 330 9.67 -8.10 -3.27
N ARG A 331 9.08 -9.09 -2.58
CA ARG A 331 8.53 -8.92 -1.22
C ARG A 331 9.52 -8.31 -0.24
N LYS A 332 10.82 -8.56 -0.46
CA LYS A 332 11.90 -8.01 0.36
C LYS A 332 12.04 -6.50 0.18
N LEU A 333 11.94 -6.00 -1.06
CA LEU A 333 11.95 -4.56 -1.34
C LEU A 333 10.75 -3.87 -0.67
N LEU A 334 9.54 -4.42 -0.85
CA LEU A 334 8.32 -3.88 -0.21
C LEU A 334 8.46 -3.81 1.32
N LEU A 335 8.97 -4.89 1.93
CA LEU A 335 9.25 -4.92 3.36
C LEU A 335 10.26 -3.85 3.77
N GLN A 336 11.35 -3.66 3.00
CA GLN A 336 12.38 -2.67 3.29
C GLN A 336 11.83 -1.24 3.19
N LEU A 337 11.01 -0.94 2.18
CA LEU A 337 10.37 0.35 2.00
C LEU A 337 9.34 0.64 3.11
N ARG A 338 8.47 -0.31 3.44
CA ARG A 338 7.53 -0.17 4.57
C ARG A 338 8.27 -0.02 5.91
N THR A 339 9.39 -0.73 6.09
CA THR A 339 10.23 -0.60 7.29
C THR A 339 10.83 0.80 7.37
N LEU A 340 11.38 1.32 6.27
CA LEU A 340 11.92 2.67 6.18
C LEU A 340 10.85 3.73 6.49
N ALA A 341 9.67 3.59 5.91
CA ALA A 341 8.53 4.46 6.17
C ALA A 341 8.13 4.44 7.66
N PHE A 342 8.06 3.24 8.25
CA PHE A 342 7.73 3.05 9.66
C PHE A 342 8.76 3.67 10.60
N GLN A 343 10.05 3.42 10.38
CA GLN A 343 11.08 3.97 11.27
C GLN A 343 11.14 5.51 11.17
N ASN A 344 10.94 6.10 9.99
CA ASN A 344 10.99 7.54 9.81
C ASN A 344 9.74 8.22 10.38
N GLY A 345 8.55 7.71 10.02
CA GLY A 345 7.27 8.31 10.40
C GLY A 345 6.81 7.98 11.83
N THR A 346 7.23 6.86 12.41
CA THR A 346 6.76 6.41 13.72
C THR A 346 7.86 6.35 14.77
N ILE A 347 8.99 5.69 14.49
CA ILE A 347 10.01 5.46 15.53
C ILE A 347 10.82 6.73 15.81
N ARG A 348 11.40 7.34 14.76
CA ARG A 348 12.29 8.50 14.90
C ARG A 348 11.54 9.74 15.38
N GLY A 349 10.30 9.93 14.93
CA GLY A 349 9.46 11.07 15.29
C GLY A 349 8.81 11.01 16.67
N ASN A 350 8.99 9.93 17.45
CA ASN A 350 8.26 9.75 18.71
C ASN A 350 9.14 9.14 19.82
N PRO A 351 9.45 9.89 20.90
CA PRO A 351 10.26 9.42 22.03
C PRO A 351 9.73 8.16 22.72
N LEU A 352 8.43 7.89 22.62
CA LEU A 352 7.80 6.67 23.13
C LEU A 352 8.46 5.40 22.57
N TRP A 353 9.03 5.48 21.37
CA TRP A 353 9.66 4.39 20.63
C TRP A 353 11.18 4.27 20.85
N ASN A 354 11.72 4.90 21.88
CA ASN A 354 13.14 4.77 22.27
C ASN A 354 13.53 3.34 22.65
N LYS A 355 12.57 2.53 23.10
CA LYS A 355 12.66 1.08 23.19
C LYS A 355 11.32 0.47 22.78
N PHE A 356 11.33 -0.67 22.12
CA PHE A 356 10.08 -1.34 21.73
C PHE A 356 10.27 -2.85 21.57
N VAL A 357 9.14 -3.56 21.44
CA VAL A 357 9.08 -5.02 21.34
C VAL A 357 8.62 -5.43 19.95
N VAL A 358 9.21 -6.48 19.39
CA VAL A 358 8.74 -7.09 18.14
C VAL A 358 7.99 -8.38 18.47
N TRP A 359 6.70 -8.43 18.15
CA TRP A 359 5.90 -9.64 18.27
C TRP A 359 6.05 -10.49 17.02
N GLY A 360 6.57 -11.70 17.19
CA GLY A 360 6.75 -12.71 16.16
C GLY A 360 8.22 -12.90 15.80
N CYS A 361 8.91 -13.84 16.46
CA CYS A 361 10.28 -14.23 16.10
C CYS A 361 10.29 -15.24 14.91
N GLY A 362 9.44 -14.99 13.92
CA GLY A 362 9.29 -15.75 12.68
C GLY A 362 10.17 -15.22 11.55
N ARG A 363 9.79 -15.53 10.30
CA ARG A 363 10.45 -14.95 9.11
C ARG A 363 10.23 -13.45 9.08
N ASP A 364 8.98 -13.02 9.11
CA ASP A 364 8.60 -11.62 8.88
C ASP A 364 9.13 -10.69 9.97
N GLY A 365 9.03 -11.06 11.25
CA GLY A 365 9.62 -10.25 12.33
C GLY A 365 11.15 -10.20 12.33
N LYS A 366 11.84 -11.25 11.86
CA LYS A 366 13.29 -11.22 11.68
C LYS A 366 13.69 -10.37 10.49
N ASP A 367 12.91 -10.40 9.42
CA ASP A 367 13.20 -9.63 8.22
C ASP A 367 12.89 -8.13 8.44
N PHE A 368 11.80 -7.81 9.16
CA PHE A 368 11.55 -6.46 9.70
C PHE A 368 12.74 -5.98 10.54
N PHE A 369 13.18 -6.76 11.54
CA PHE A 369 14.33 -6.40 12.37
C PHE A 369 15.59 -6.12 11.55
N LYS A 370 15.92 -6.97 10.57
CA LYS A 370 17.10 -6.79 9.70
C LYS A 370 16.98 -5.59 8.76
N ALA A 371 15.76 -5.18 8.41
CA ALA A 371 15.50 -4.05 7.54
C ALA A 371 15.66 -2.70 8.27
N LEU A 372 15.47 -2.66 9.60
CA LEU A 372 15.71 -1.47 10.41
C LEU A 372 17.17 -1.00 10.35
N ASP A 373 17.37 0.32 10.47
CA ASP A 373 18.69 0.90 10.71
C ASP A 373 19.31 0.44 12.03
N ARG A 374 20.65 0.50 12.12
CA ARG A 374 21.40 0.00 13.28
C ARG A 374 21.00 0.64 14.60
N ASP A 375 20.87 1.96 14.61
CA ASP A 375 20.47 2.70 15.80
C ASP A 375 19.04 2.36 16.25
N ILE A 376 18.18 1.90 15.32
CA ILE A 376 16.82 1.45 15.63
C ILE A 376 16.79 -0.02 16.04
N GLN A 377 17.63 -0.88 15.46
CA GLN A 377 17.82 -2.25 15.92
C GLN A 377 18.28 -2.30 17.38
N GLU A 378 19.08 -1.33 17.83
CA GLU A 378 19.48 -1.16 19.23
C GLU A 378 18.31 -0.88 20.18
N ARG A 379 17.26 -0.24 19.69
CA ARG A 379 16.02 0.04 20.44
C ARG A 379 15.11 -1.18 20.61
N VAL A 380 15.33 -2.26 19.85
CA VAL A 380 14.56 -3.50 20.02
C VAL A 380 14.95 -4.17 21.33
N TYR A 381 14.01 -4.19 22.28
CA TYR A 381 14.22 -4.69 23.63
C TYR A 381 14.20 -6.22 23.68
N CYS A 382 13.19 -6.82 23.04
CA CYS A 382 13.08 -8.28 22.89
C CYS A 382 12.13 -8.64 21.75
N PHE A 383 12.14 -9.92 21.39
CA PHE A 383 11.02 -10.54 20.68
C PHE A 383 10.02 -11.12 21.67
N VAL A 384 8.74 -11.11 21.29
CA VAL A 384 7.72 -11.94 21.96
C VAL A 384 7.09 -12.94 21.00
N ASP A 385 6.66 -14.09 21.52
CA ASP A 385 6.01 -15.12 20.71
C ASP A 385 5.09 -16.02 21.57
N VAL A 386 4.36 -16.92 20.90
CA VAL A 386 3.56 -18.00 21.50
C VAL A 386 4.08 -19.39 21.13
N ASP A 387 4.97 -19.48 20.14
CA ASP A 387 5.50 -20.75 19.66
C ASP A 387 6.58 -21.30 20.60
N LEU A 388 6.31 -22.48 21.17
CA LEU A 388 7.18 -23.17 22.12
C LEU A 388 8.62 -23.36 21.59
N LYS A 389 8.81 -23.65 20.30
CA LYS A 389 10.16 -23.85 19.73
C LYS A 389 10.96 -22.55 19.77
N LYS A 390 10.33 -21.41 19.50
CA LYS A 390 10.99 -20.10 19.56
C LYS A 390 11.27 -19.68 21.00
N LEU A 391 10.36 -19.96 21.94
CA LEU A 391 10.55 -19.68 23.37
C LEU A 391 11.69 -20.52 23.96
N ASN A 392 11.78 -21.80 23.55
CA ASN A 392 12.86 -22.71 23.96
C ASN A 392 14.22 -22.29 23.38
N ALA A 393 14.25 -21.70 22.18
CA ALA A 393 15.48 -21.12 21.65
C ALA A 393 16.01 -19.97 22.55
N GLY A 394 15.12 -19.27 23.26
CA GLY A 394 15.42 -18.28 24.28
C GLY A 394 15.99 -16.94 23.78
N TYR A 395 16.74 -16.97 22.67
CA TYR A 395 17.34 -15.79 22.06
C TYR A 395 17.32 -15.88 20.53
N TYR A 396 17.09 -14.76 19.88
CA TYR A 396 17.47 -14.54 18.49
C TYR A 396 18.91 -14.03 18.46
N VAL A 397 19.77 -14.67 17.67
CA VAL A 397 21.16 -14.24 17.49
C VAL A 397 21.25 -13.39 16.23
N ASP A 398 21.43 -12.08 16.39
CA ASP A 398 21.74 -11.21 15.26
C ASP A 398 23.21 -11.39 14.86
N THR A 399 23.41 -12.08 13.73
CA THR A 399 24.73 -12.31 13.14
C THR A 399 25.13 -11.19 12.19
N THR A 400 24.25 -10.23 11.89
CA THR A 400 24.56 -9.16 10.93
C THR A 400 25.56 -8.16 11.49
N ALA A 401 25.62 -7.95 12.81
CA ALA A 401 26.60 -7.09 13.47
C ALA A 401 28.05 -7.44 13.07
N HIS A 402 28.33 -8.73 12.80
CA HIS A 402 29.67 -9.21 12.44
C HIS A 402 30.15 -8.81 11.06
N ARG A 403 29.24 -8.62 10.10
CA ARG A 403 29.61 -8.35 8.70
C ARG A 403 30.11 -6.93 8.47
N ALA A 404 29.79 -5.97 9.34
CA ALA A 404 30.21 -4.58 9.20
C ALA A 404 31.62 -4.31 9.77
N GLU A 405 32.04 -5.07 10.78
CA GLU A 405 33.34 -4.88 11.46
C GLU A 405 34.45 -5.83 10.97
N SER A 406 34.12 -6.78 10.09
CA SER A 406 35.11 -7.72 9.52
C SER A 406 35.84 -7.10 8.32
N LYS A 407 36.55 -5.97 8.52
CA LYS A 407 37.69 -5.61 7.66
C LYS A 407 38.86 -6.48 8.11
N GLU A 408 39.52 -7.12 7.15
CA GLU A 408 40.57 -8.12 7.34
C GLU A 408 41.61 -7.73 8.41
N ILE A 409 41.56 -8.42 9.56
CA ILE A 409 42.72 -8.55 10.43
C ILE A 409 43.20 -9.99 10.26
N LYS A 410 44.30 -10.14 9.52
CA LYS A 410 44.98 -11.41 9.31
C LYS A 410 45.41 -11.99 10.66
N GLY A 411 44.99 -13.23 10.95
CA GLY A 411 45.78 -14.11 11.82
C GLY A 411 45.23 -14.47 13.20
N LYS A 412 43.92 -14.44 13.44
CA LYS A 412 43.20 -15.28 14.45
C LYS A 412 41.68 -14.99 14.38
N GLN A 413 40.88 -15.91 13.83
CA GLN A 413 39.42 -15.78 13.84
C GLN A 413 38.88 -15.99 15.25
N GLN A 414 38.81 -14.92 16.05
CA GLN A 414 38.03 -14.95 17.29
C GLN A 414 36.56 -14.76 16.91
N LYS A 415 35.79 -15.86 16.95
CA LYS A 415 34.36 -15.89 16.61
C LYS A 415 33.57 -15.09 17.66
N LYS A 416 33.53 -13.75 17.54
CA LYS A 416 32.69 -12.90 18.40
C LYS A 416 31.24 -13.41 18.30
N SER A 417 30.60 -13.67 19.44
CA SER A 417 29.20 -14.10 19.50
C SER A 417 28.30 -12.95 19.01
N GLY A 418 27.29 -13.24 18.18
CA GLY A 418 26.30 -12.22 17.75
C GLY A 418 25.52 -11.64 18.93
N ARG A 419 24.93 -10.45 18.72
CA ARG A 419 24.04 -9.84 19.71
C ARG A 419 22.87 -10.79 19.94
N LYS A 420 22.67 -11.19 21.20
CA LYS A 420 21.55 -12.05 21.61
C LYS A 420 20.37 -11.17 22.03
N ILE A 421 19.26 -11.28 21.32
CA ILE A 421 18.01 -10.58 21.61
C ILE A 421 17.06 -11.58 22.26
N PRO A 422 16.58 -11.35 23.50
CA PRO A 422 15.71 -12.30 24.20
C PRO A 422 14.43 -12.60 23.43
N ILE A 423 13.93 -13.83 23.56
CA ILE A 423 12.61 -14.26 23.11
C ILE A 423 11.82 -14.69 24.36
N VAL A 424 10.73 -14.00 24.65
CA VAL A 424 9.87 -14.29 25.80
C VAL A 424 8.40 -14.45 25.38
N HIS A 425 7.55 -14.95 26.26
CA HIS A 425 6.13 -15.10 25.96
C HIS A 425 5.42 -13.75 25.93
N TYR A 426 4.44 -13.55 25.04
CA TYR A 426 3.74 -12.26 24.91
C TYR A 426 3.05 -11.80 26.19
N SER A 427 2.66 -12.73 27.07
CA SER A 427 1.96 -12.42 28.31
C SER A 427 2.74 -11.47 29.22
N PHE A 428 4.07 -11.41 29.12
CA PHE A 428 4.87 -10.44 29.88
C PHE A 428 4.60 -8.98 29.49
N LEU A 429 3.92 -8.74 28.37
CA LEU A 429 3.44 -7.41 27.97
C LEU A 429 2.10 -7.03 28.65
N ILE A 430 1.40 -8.00 29.26
CA ILE A 430 0.11 -7.76 29.95
C ILE A 430 0.39 -7.00 31.25
N PRO A 431 -0.16 -5.78 31.43
CA PRO A 431 0.11 -4.98 32.63
C PRO A 431 -0.43 -5.59 33.91
N ASP A 432 -1.65 -6.13 33.87
CA ASP A 432 -2.30 -6.74 35.03
C ASP A 432 -1.70 -8.10 35.35
N GLN A 433 -1.18 -8.25 36.57
CA GLN A 433 -0.49 -9.46 37.01
C GLN A 433 -1.40 -10.70 37.01
N LYS A 434 -2.65 -10.58 37.46
CA LYS A 434 -3.58 -11.72 37.53
C LYS A 434 -3.96 -12.20 36.13
N LYS A 435 -4.25 -11.28 35.22
CA LYS A 435 -4.53 -11.58 33.80
C LYS A 435 -3.32 -12.19 33.10
N ARG A 436 -2.10 -11.74 33.45
CA ARG A 436 -0.84 -12.32 32.98
C ARG A 436 -0.72 -13.78 33.42
N GLU A 437 -0.83 -14.04 34.73
CA GLU A 437 -0.72 -15.39 35.30
C GLU A 437 -1.79 -16.34 34.73
N LEU A 438 -3.02 -15.86 34.54
CA LEU A 438 -4.08 -16.62 33.88
C LEU A 438 -3.71 -16.99 32.44
N SER A 439 -3.25 -16.02 31.64
CA SER A 439 -2.86 -16.26 30.24
C SER A 439 -1.67 -17.24 30.14
N GLN A 440 -0.75 -17.20 31.11
CA GLN A 440 0.38 -18.14 31.18
C GLN A 440 -0.09 -19.55 31.53
N SER A 441 -1.01 -19.68 32.49
CA SER A 441 -1.56 -20.96 32.92
C SER A 441 -2.36 -21.65 31.82
N GLU A 442 -3.20 -20.89 31.12
CA GLU A 442 -3.97 -21.35 29.93
C GLU A 442 -3.04 -21.90 28.83
N TRP A 443 -1.97 -21.15 28.52
CA TRP A 443 -0.99 -21.56 27.51
C TRP A 443 -0.21 -22.82 27.93
N ILE A 444 0.20 -22.92 29.19
CA ILE A 444 0.89 -24.10 29.73
C ILE A 444 -0.02 -25.34 29.64
N SER A 445 -1.31 -25.20 30.00
CA SER A 445 -2.29 -26.29 29.88
C SER A 445 -2.43 -26.77 28.44
N THR A 446 -2.57 -25.83 27.49
CA THR A 446 -2.71 -26.14 26.06
C THR A 446 -1.54 -26.99 25.54
N ILE A 447 -0.33 -26.70 25.99
CA ILE A 447 0.87 -27.46 25.60
C ILE A 447 0.89 -28.85 26.26
N ALA A 448 0.47 -28.96 27.51
CA ALA A 448 0.41 -30.22 28.23
C ALA A 448 -0.60 -31.19 27.60
N ASP A 449 -1.72 -30.68 27.09
CA ASP A 449 -2.78 -31.46 26.46
C ASP A 449 -2.41 -32.00 25.07
N GLY A 450 -1.21 -31.66 24.56
CA GLY A 450 -0.72 -32.14 23.27
C GLY A 450 -1.49 -31.60 22.07
N ASP A 451 -2.30 -30.57 22.26
CA ASP A 451 -3.06 -29.95 21.18
C ASP A 451 -2.08 -29.30 20.19
N SER A 452 -1.99 -29.88 19.00
CA SER A 452 -1.14 -29.38 17.92
C SER A 452 -1.51 -27.95 17.50
N LEU A 453 -2.70 -27.49 17.89
CA LEU A 453 -3.19 -26.13 17.76
C LEU A 453 -2.82 -25.31 19.01
N VAL A 454 -1.53 -25.07 19.23
CA VAL A 454 -1.10 -24.08 20.23
C VAL A 454 -1.82 -22.75 19.94
N ILE A 455 -2.67 -22.33 20.88
CA ILE A 455 -3.54 -21.14 20.77
C ILE A 455 -2.72 -19.94 20.26
N GLY A 456 -3.11 -19.40 19.10
CA GLY A 456 -2.51 -18.19 18.52
C GLY A 456 -1.34 -18.44 17.57
N ARG A 457 -0.98 -19.70 17.31
CA ARG A 457 -0.04 -20.06 16.26
C ARG A 457 -0.74 -20.07 14.89
N ILE A 458 -0.12 -19.48 13.88
CA ILE A 458 -0.57 -19.63 12.48
C ILE A 458 -0.39 -21.10 12.07
N ASP A 459 -1.50 -21.76 11.75
CA ASP A 459 -1.49 -23.08 11.13
C ASP A 459 -1.05 -22.95 9.66
N LYS A 460 0.11 -23.54 9.35
CA LYS A 460 0.68 -23.54 7.99
C LYS A 460 0.19 -24.71 7.15
N SER A 461 -0.55 -25.66 7.74
CA SER A 461 -1.05 -26.85 7.04
C SER A 461 -2.32 -26.60 6.22
N LYS A 462 -2.98 -25.45 6.41
CA LYS A 462 -4.21 -25.04 5.70
C LYS A 462 -3.99 -23.94 4.65
N SER A 463 -2.90 -24.01 3.88
CA SER A 463 -2.78 -23.24 2.64
C SER A 463 -3.14 -24.13 1.46
N GLY A 464 -4.43 -24.21 1.12
CA GLY A 464 -4.93 -24.95 -0.04
C GLY A 464 -6.35 -25.48 0.17
N SER A 465 -7.29 -25.00 -0.65
CA SER A 465 -8.67 -25.52 -0.87
C SER A 465 -9.52 -25.82 0.38
N VAL A 466 -10.43 -24.90 0.72
CA VAL A 466 -11.62 -25.27 1.50
C VAL A 466 -12.56 -26.01 0.55
N SER A 467 -12.58 -27.34 0.62
CA SER A 467 -13.72 -28.13 0.18
C SER A 467 -14.52 -28.57 1.41
N VAL A 468 -15.85 -28.53 1.26
CA VAL A 468 -16.90 -28.78 2.24
C VAL A 468 -16.81 -30.22 2.80
N PRO A 469 -17.16 -30.46 4.09
CA PRO A 469 -16.75 -31.68 4.80
C PRO A 469 -17.60 -32.88 4.42
N THR A 470 -16.95 -33.96 3.98
CA THR A 470 -17.56 -35.31 3.99
C THR A 470 -16.89 -36.13 5.09
N LYS A 471 -17.69 -36.58 6.05
CA LYS A 471 -17.31 -37.46 7.15
C LYS A 471 -16.56 -38.70 6.65
N LEU A 472 -15.47 -39.08 7.32
CA LEU A 472 -15.14 -40.46 7.71
C LEU A 472 -13.92 -40.49 8.65
N LEU A 473 -14.00 -41.36 9.66
CA LEU A 473 -13.10 -41.55 10.81
C LEU A 473 -11.78 -42.27 10.44
N PRO A 474 -10.78 -42.37 11.36
CA PRO A 474 -9.36 -42.26 11.01
C PRO A 474 -8.63 -43.60 10.84
N ALA A 475 -7.57 -43.59 10.01
CA ALA A 475 -6.57 -44.65 9.97
C ALA A 475 -5.35 -44.28 10.82
N LYS A 476 -5.07 -45.09 11.84
CA LYS A 476 -3.93 -45.00 12.76
C LYS A 476 -2.59 -45.02 12.01
N LYS A 477 -1.73 -44.01 12.23
CA LYS A 477 -0.27 -44.11 12.00
C LYS A 477 0.47 -44.05 13.33
N LYS A 478 1.18 -45.13 13.65
CA LYS A 478 2.09 -45.26 14.79
C LYS A 478 3.27 -44.30 14.59
N HIS A 479 3.54 -43.42 15.56
CA HIS A 479 4.82 -42.72 15.66
C HIS A 479 5.56 -43.13 16.95
N LYS A 480 6.83 -43.50 16.74
CA LYS A 480 7.81 -43.91 17.74
C LYS A 480 8.03 -42.80 18.77
N THR A 481 8.00 -43.20 20.03
CA THR A 481 8.37 -42.41 21.20
C THR A 481 9.88 -42.23 21.27
N HIS A 482 10.35 -40.99 21.27
CA HIS A 482 11.64 -40.64 21.87
C HIS A 482 11.35 -39.91 23.18
N SER A 483 11.57 -40.62 24.28
CA SER A 483 11.55 -40.11 25.64
C SER A 483 12.80 -39.26 25.88
N GLY A 484 12.62 -37.96 25.99
CA GLY A 484 13.61 -37.01 26.49
C GLY A 484 12.93 -36.09 27.50
N THR A 485 12.95 -36.50 28.76
CA THR A 485 12.45 -35.77 29.92
C THR A 485 13.37 -34.59 30.23
N SER A 486 12.88 -33.36 30.03
CA SER A 486 13.41 -32.18 30.71
C SER A 486 12.26 -31.21 30.99
N SER A 487 11.59 -31.45 32.10
CA SER A 487 10.56 -30.60 32.68
C SER A 487 11.19 -29.35 33.30
N SER A 488 11.18 -28.24 32.56
CA SER A 488 11.17 -26.91 33.16
C SER A 488 10.15 -26.06 32.39
N THR A 489 8.88 -26.22 32.73
CA THR A 489 7.73 -25.54 32.12
C THR A 489 7.56 -24.07 32.55
N GLY A 490 8.53 -23.51 33.29
CA GLY A 490 8.52 -22.12 33.70
C GLY A 490 8.81 -21.18 32.54
N LEU A 491 7.84 -20.35 32.19
CA LEU A 491 8.05 -19.23 31.27
C LEU A 491 9.16 -18.32 31.83
N ASN A 492 10.26 -18.21 31.09
CA ASN A 492 11.43 -17.47 31.53
C ASN A 492 11.45 -16.07 30.90
N TYR A 493 11.52 -15.03 31.73
CA TYR A 493 11.58 -13.63 31.30
C TYR A 493 13.01 -13.16 30.95
N ARG A 494 13.99 -14.06 31.01
CA ARG A 494 15.39 -13.91 30.56
C ARG A 494 16.13 -12.72 31.15
N GLY A 495 15.80 -12.37 32.40
CA GLY A 495 16.41 -11.22 33.10
C GLY A 495 15.92 -9.86 32.61
N LEU A 496 14.87 -9.81 31.77
CA LEU A 496 14.22 -8.57 31.37
C LEU A 496 13.47 -7.94 32.55
N ASP A 497 13.39 -6.61 32.55
CA ASP A 497 12.59 -5.87 33.51
C ASP A 497 11.11 -5.97 33.13
N GLN A 498 10.36 -6.75 33.90
CA GLN A 498 8.93 -6.95 33.68
C GLN A 498 8.10 -5.68 33.90
N THR A 499 8.58 -4.73 34.71
CA THR A 499 7.89 -3.45 34.94
C THR A 499 7.96 -2.56 33.72
N VAL A 500 9.01 -2.70 32.90
CA VAL A 500 9.17 -1.95 31.65
C VAL A 500 8.40 -2.61 30.51
N LEU A 501 8.46 -3.95 30.39
CA LEU A 501 7.79 -4.71 29.32
C LEU A 501 6.31 -4.38 29.16
N SER A 502 5.60 -4.19 30.27
CA SER A 502 4.17 -3.85 30.27
C SER A 502 3.85 -2.46 29.74
N HIS A 503 4.85 -1.61 29.47
CA HIS A 503 4.66 -0.25 28.95
C HIS A 503 5.29 -0.01 27.57
N LEU A 504 6.19 -0.89 27.11
CA LEU A 504 6.88 -0.71 25.83
C LEU A 504 5.90 -0.78 24.64
N PRO A 505 6.09 0.05 23.59
CA PRO A 505 5.40 -0.11 22.33
C PRO A 505 5.67 -1.46 21.66
N VAL A 506 4.75 -1.88 20.81
CA VAL A 506 4.78 -3.19 20.17
C VAL A 506 4.58 -3.07 18.66
N VAL A 507 5.46 -3.74 17.91
CA VAL A 507 5.26 -3.99 16.47
C VAL A 507 4.86 -5.44 16.29
N VAL A 508 3.68 -5.67 15.72
CA VAL A 508 3.16 -7.01 15.44
C VAL A 508 3.54 -7.43 14.03
N CYS A 509 4.52 -8.31 13.92
CA CYS A 509 4.99 -8.90 12.68
C CYS A 509 4.40 -10.30 12.44
N VAL A 510 3.19 -10.53 12.98
CA VAL A 510 2.38 -11.73 12.74
C VAL A 510 1.17 -11.29 11.93
N ALA A 511 0.92 -11.97 10.80
CA ALA A 511 -0.17 -11.61 9.91
C ALA A 511 -1.54 -11.69 10.61
N MET A 512 -2.30 -10.60 10.51
CA MET A 512 -3.68 -10.53 11.01
C MET A 512 -4.59 -11.50 10.27
N TYR A 513 -5.70 -11.87 10.90
CA TYR A 513 -6.78 -12.69 10.34
C TYR A 513 -6.39 -14.15 10.00
N ARG A 514 -5.13 -14.54 10.24
CA ARG A 514 -4.63 -15.90 9.95
C ARG A 514 -4.69 -16.86 11.13
N THR A 515 -5.19 -16.40 12.27
CA THR A 515 -5.31 -17.18 13.52
C THR A 515 -6.75 -17.23 14.02
N ASN A 516 -7.76 -17.01 13.16
CA ASN A 516 -9.17 -16.99 13.54
C ASN A 516 -9.48 -16.10 14.77
N GLY A 517 -8.88 -14.91 14.84
CA GLY A 517 -9.12 -13.95 15.93
C GLY A 517 -8.24 -14.12 17.17
N VAL A 518 -7.44 -15.19 17.27
CA VAL A 518 -6.65 -15.45 18.48
C VAL A 518 -5.50 -14.45 18.67
N LEU A 519 -4.78 -14.09 17.60
CA LEU A 519 -3.76 -13.04 17.66
C LEU A 519 -4.38 -11.72 18.14
N GLU A 520 -5.50 -11.33 17.55
CA GLU A 520 -6.23 -10.10 17.86
C GLU A 520 -6.68 -10.09 19.32
N SER A 521 -7.22 -11.20 19.82
CA SER A 521 -7.56 -11.37 21.24
C SER A 521 -6.33 -11.22 22.16
N ASN A 522 -5.20 -11.83 21.78
CA ASN A 522 -3.97 -11.72 22.57
C ASN A 522 -3.36 -10.31 22.55
N VAL A 523 -3.44 -9.62 21.42
CA VAL A 523 -3.04 -8.21 21.29
C VAL A 523 -3.94 -7.30 22.13
N ALA A 524 -5.24 -7.58 22.21
CA ALA A 524 -6.14 -6.82 23.08
C ALA A 524 -5.75 -6.93 24.57
N LYS A 525 -5.25 -8.10 25.01
CA LYS A 525 -4.83 -8.34 26.41
C LYS A 525 -3.63 -7.47 26.84
N ILE A 526 -2.80 -6.97 25.92
CA ILE A 526 -1.62 -6.16 26.26
C ILE A 526 -1.93 -4.66 26.44
N CYS A 527 -3.20 -4.25 26.26
CA CYS A 527 -3.69 -2.89 26.51
C CYS A 527 -2.86 -1.79 25.83
N ARG A 528 -2.53 -1.99 24.55
CA ARG A 528 -1.91 -0.96 23.70
C ARG A 528 -2.96 -0.33 22.78
N THR A 529 -2.67 0.89 22.32
CA THR A 529 -3.49 1.66 21.39
C THR A 529 -2.85 1.60 20.01
N GLU A 530 -3.57 1.03 19.04
CA GLU A 530 -3.17 1.03 17.63
C GLU A 530 -2.89 2.47 17.16
N GLY A 531 -1.90 2.64 16.28
CA GLY A 531 -1.53 3.96 15.77
C GLY A 531 -0.65 4.79 16.71
N LYS A 532 -0.56 4.43 17.99
CA LYS A 532 0.22 5.17 19.01
C LYS A 532 1.40 4.35 19.53
N ASN A 533 1.11 3.26 20.23
CA ASN A 533 2.10 2.36 20.83
C ASN A 533 1.90 0.88 20.44
N LEU A 534 1.08 0.65 19.42
CA LEU A 534 0.89 -0.63 18.77
C LEU A 534 0.77 -0.41 17.26
N TRP A 535 1.50 -1.19 16.49
CA TRP A 535 1.40 -1.20 15.03
C TRP A 535 1.45 -2.62 14.50
N HIS A 536 0.58 -2.91 13.55
CA HIS A 536 0.65 -4.13 12.75
C HIS A 536 1.52 -3.87 11.51
N PHE A 537 2.43 -4.79 11.22
CA PHE A 537 3.37 -4.68 10.09
C PHE A 537 3.23 -5.82 9.07
N SER A 538 2.62 -6.95 9.45
CA SER A 538 2.51 -8.15 8.62
C SER A 538 1.10 -8.49 8.16
#